data_AF-A0A640VWI3-F1
#
_entry.id   AF-A0A640VWI3-F1
#
_cell.length_a   1.000
_cell.length_b   1.000
_cell.length_c   1.000
_cell.angle_alpha   90.00
_cell.angle_beta   90.00
_cell.angle_gamma   90.00
#
_symmetry.space_group_name_H-M   'P 1'
#
loop_
_entity.id
_entity.type
_entity.pdbx_description
1 polymer ?
#
loop_
_entity_poly.entity_id
_entity_poly.type
_entity_poly.pdbx_seq_one_letter_code
_entity_poly.pdbx_strand_id
1 'polypeptide(L)'
;MRALIAALYLTLITGPPALADRAAFVDLARRGWNYELRTTMVGRDLSIPVHINGRDLAGASLCVVGERPHPNSLEVINAFRTLAAHVFSKPLTMRYAGADATSCGSGRTVILRLYSGHPPNRALSADLGWMNGIYQLGLPPKREYAATSPAMAQTFFGRRGQGTHIMVKQPRVATLGTLERSFYTSILVEELFQSFTFGMDILLFDRAARFQSKLQETPLNLQRLPWESRDFMRALLQSNPGGLCIFDVFMMHAVAEAPVDQTIEPGFIDYIDREYDQLLVRATETMRDARFAPILMPDCRRAPD
;
A
#
# COMPACT_ATOMS: atom_id res chain seq x y z
N MET A 1 -48.09 -2.63 26.61
CA MET A 1 -46.77 -2.19 27.14
C MET A 1 -45.60 -3.07 26.69
N ARG A 2 -45.66 -4.41 26.81
CA ARG A 2 -44.57 -5.31 26.38
C ARG A 2 -44.26 -5.30 24.87
N ALA A 3 -45.28 -5.12 24.02
CA ALA A 3 -45.09 -5.04 22.56
C ALA A 3 -44.44 -3.72 22.09
N LEU A 4 -44.58 -2.62 22.85
CA LEU A 4 -43.97 -1.33 22.53
C LEU A 4 -42.47 -1.30 22.89
N ILE A 5 -42.06 -2.05 23.91
CA ILE A 5 -40.65 -2.16 24.31
C ILE A 5 -39.87 -3.02 23.29
N ALA A 6 -40.49 -4.08 22.74
CA ALA A 6 -39.86 -4.89 21.71
C ALA A 6 -39.64 -4.13 20.38
N ALA A 7 -40.56 -3.23 20.02
CA ALA A 7 -40.40 -2.37 18.84
C ALA A 7 -39.30 -1.30 19.03
N LEU A 8 -39.06 -0.83 20.26
CA LEU A 8 -38.01 0.15 20.57
C LEU A 8 -36.60 -0.50 20.62
N TYR A 9 -36.51 -1.79 20.96
CA TYR A 9 -35.24 -2.54 20.87
C TYR A 9 -34.88 -2.93 19.43
N LEU A 10 -35.87 -3.10 18.54
CA LEU A 10 -35.61 -3.47 17.15
C LEU A 10 -35.16 -2.28 16.29
N THR A 11 -35.50 -1.03 16.65
CA THR A 11 -35.04 0.18 15.95
C THR A 11 -33.65 0.67 16.39
N LEU A 12 -33.12 0.16 17.50
CA LEU A 12 -31.75 0.48 17.98
C LEU A 12 -30.65 -0.38 17.34
N ILE A 13 -30.99 -1.39 16.53
CA ILE A 13 -30.02 -2.29 15.88
C ILE A 13 -29.78 -1.92 14.41
N THR A 14 -30.60 -1.03 13.83
CA THR A 14 -30.42 -0.50 12.48
C THR A 14 -30.01 0.97 12.52
N GLY A 15 -28.98 1.30 13.30
CA GLY A 15 -28.24 2.53 13.04
C GLY A 15 -27.58 2.39 11.66
N PRO A 16 -27.59 3.42 10.81
CA PRO A 16 -26.74 3.41 9.62
C PRO A 16 -25.30 3.11 10.07
N PRO A 17 -24.48 2.41 9.24
CA PRO A 17 -23.06 2.32 9.53
C PRO A 17 -22.59 3.74 9.82
N ALA A 18 -21.91 3.93 10.96
CA ALA A 18 -21.44 5.25 11.39
C ALA A 18 -20.88 5.96 10.14
N LEU A 19 -21.56 7.04 9.72
CA LEU A 19 -21.05 7.88 8.65
C LEU A 19 -19.60 8.15 9.02
N ALA A 20 -18.69 7.83 8.11
CA ALA A 20 -17.29 8.12 8.32
C ALA A 20 -17.19 9.58 8.77
N ASP A 21 -16.47 9.83 9.86
CA ASP A 21 -16.33 11.18 10.39
C ASP A 21 -15.37 11.92 9.47
N ARG A 22 -15.86 12.96 8.77
CA ARG A 22 -15.04 13.84 7.92
C ARG A 22 -13.78 14.30 8.65
N ALA A 23 -13.91 14.67 9.93
CA ALA A 23 -12.80 15.10 10.75
C ALA A 23 -11.76 13.99 10.92
N ALA A 24 -12.19 12.74 11.17
CA ALA A 24 -11.29 11.60 11.30
C ALA A 24 -10.54 11.30 9.99
N PHE A 25 -11.21 11.38 8.84
CA PHE A 25 -10.57 11.16 7.54
C PHE A 25 -9.57 12.26 7.20
N VAL A 26 -9.96 13.52 7.38
CA VAL A 26 -9.06 14.66 7.14
C VAL A 26 -7.84 14.60 8.06
N ASP A 27 -8.03 14.26 9.34
CA ASP A 27 -6.94 14.10 10.30
C ASP A 27 -6.03 12.91 9.96
N LEU A 28 -6.61 11.80 9.51
CA LEU A 28 -5.82 10.65 9.05
C LEU A 28 -5.02 10.97 7.79
N ALA A 29 -5.61 11.70 6.84
CA ALA A 29 -4.92 12.19 5.65
C ALA A 29 -3.77 13.14 6.00
N ARG A 30 -3.97 14.06 6.96
CA ARG A 30 -2.89 14.93 7.45
C ARG A 30 -1.72 14.13 7.99
N ARG A 31 -1.98 13.07 8.77
CA ARG A 31 -0.94 12.22 9.36
C ARG A 31 -0.18 11.39 8.32
N GLY A 32 -0.89 10.86 7.31
CA GLY A 32 -0.29 9.94 6.33
C GLY A 32 0.22 10.58 5.04
N TRP A 33 -0.18 11.82 4.71
CA TRP A 33 0.15 12.48 3.43
C TRP A 33 0.68 13.90 3.55
N ASN A 34 0.62 14.55 4.72
CA ASN A 34 1.24 15.87 4.94
C ASN A 34 2.42 15.74 5.91
N TYR A 35 3.48 15.06 5.46
CA TYR A 35 4.66 14.75 6.23
C TYR A 35 5.91 15.45 5.68
N GLU A 36 6.87 15.72 6.55
CA GLU A 36 8.18 16.19 6.14
C GLU A 36 9.05 15.01 5.66
N LEU A 37 9.40 15.04 4.37
CA LEU A 37 10.41 14.12 3.84
C LEU A 37 11.79 14.48 4.40
N ARG A 38 12.23 13.72 5.40
CA ARG A 38 13.63 13.78 5.85
C ARG A 38 14.50 13.07 4.82
N THR A 39 15.21 13.85 4.01
CA THR A 39 16.10 13.40 2.94
C THR A 39 17.37 12.75 3.50
N THR A 40 17.27 11.57 4.10
CA THR A 40 18.45 10.95 4.73
C THR A 40 18.68 9.52 4.27
N MET A 41 19.17 9.37 3.04
CA MET A 41 20.05 8.24 2.73
C MET A 41 21.49 8.76 2.68
N VAL A 42 22.32 8.32 3.63
CA VAL A 42 23.74 8.71 3.73
C VAL A 42 24.44 8.45 2.39
N GLY A 43 25.04 9.50 1.83
CA GLY A 43 25.78 9.46 0.56
C GLY A 43 24.92 9.62 -0.70
N ARG A 44 23.59 9.79 -0.59
CA ARG A 44 22.76 10.16 -1.75
C ARG A 44 23.03 11.61 -2.16
N ASP A 45 22.97 11.89 -3.46
CA ASP A 45 22.93 13.26 -3.98
C ASP A 45 21.66 14.00 -3.51
N LEU A 46 21.84 14.93 -2.57
CA LEU A 46 20.76 15.70 -1.96
C LEU A 46 20.29 16.89 -2.83
N SER A 47 20.96 17.16 -3.95
CA SER A 47 20.52 18.22 -4.88
C SER A 47 19.35 17.79 -5.77
N ILE A 48 19.01 16.50 -5.77
CA ILE A 48 17.87 15.96 -6.54
C ILE A 48 16.58 16.26 -5.76
N PRO A 49 15.67 17.08 -6.30
CA PRO A 49 14.42 17.42 -5.61
C PRO A 49 13.54 16.18 -5.47
N VAL A 50 12.75 16.16 -4.39
CA VAL A 50 11.65 15.21 -4.25
C VAL A 50 10.39 15.89 -4.77
N HIS A 51 9.64 15.19 -5.59
CA HIS A 51 8.36 15.63 -6.14
C HIS A 51 7.39 14.47 -6.05
N ILE A 52 6.34 14.61 -5.24
CA ILE A 52 5.35 13.56 -5.02
C ILE A 52 4.03 13.96 -5.66
N ASN A 53 3.76 13.52 -6.89
CA ASN A 53 2.45 13.73 -7.51
C ASN A 53 1.62 12.43 -7.47
N GLY A 54 0.38 12.54 -7.00
CA GLY A 54 -0.56 11.40 -6.91
C GLY A 54 -0.87 10.74 -8.25
N ARG A 55 -0.57 11.39 -9.37
CA ARG A 55 -0.80 10.90 -10.73
C ARG A 55 0.46 10.37 -11.41
N ASP A 56 1.63 10.38 -10.75
CA ASP A 56 2.89 9.94 -11.37
C ASP A 56 2.86 8.47 -11.79
N LEU A 57 2.11 7.64 -11.05
CA LEU A 57 1.93 6.23 -11.38
C LEU A 57 0.65 5.92 -12.16
N ALA A 58 -0.12 6.96 -12.55
CA ALA A 58 -1.28 6.78 -13.42
C ALA A 58 -0.84 6.26 -14.80
N GLY A 59 -1.24 5.04 -15.13
CA GLY A 59 -0.83 4.34 -16.35
C GLY A 59 0.60 3.78 -16.31
N ALA A 60 1.17 3.59 -15.11
CA ALA A 60 2.43 2.90 -14.95
C ALA A 60 2.39 1.45 -15.48
N SER A 61 3.57 0.84 -15.61
CA SER A 61 3.74 -0.58 -15.88
C SER A 61 4.30 -1.28 -14.66
N LEU A 62 3.66 -2.36 -14.23
CA LEU A 62 4.18 -3.26 -13.20
C LEU A 62 5.13 -4.27 -13.86
N CYS A 63 6.41 -4.15 -13.55
CA CYS A 63 7.43 -5.08 -14.02
C CYS A 63 7.73 -6.13 -12.94
N VAL A 64 7.28 -7.35 -13.15
CA VAL A 64 7.50 -8.45 -12.21
C VAL A 64 8.86 -9.10 -12.47
N VAL A 65 9.69 -9.17 -11.43
CA VAL A 65 11.04 -9.76 -11.46
C VAL A 65 11.22 -10.77 -10.32
N GLY A 66 12.25 -11.60 -10.44
CA GLY A 66 12.57 -12.65 -9.48
C GLY A 66 11.81 -13.93 -9.77
N GLU A 67 11.07 -14.42 -8.78
CA GLU A 67 10.30 -15.64 -8.93
C GLU A 67 8.99 -15.41 -9.70
N ARG A 68 8.44 -16.49 -10.28
CA ARG A 68 7.07 -16.43 -10.82
C ARG A 68 6.07 -16.15 -9.69
N PRO A 69 5.01 -15.38 -9.94
CA PRO A 69 3.97 -15.16 -8.94
C PRO A 69 3.35 -16.48 -8.50
N HIS A 70 3.27 -16.68 -7.20
CA HIS A 70 2.39 -17.67 -6.60
C HIS A 70 0.93 -17.33 -6.97
N PRO A 71 0.02 -18.30 -7.16
CA PRO A 71 -1.39 -18.03 -7.47
C PRO A 71 -2.06 -16.99 -6.55
N ASN A 72 -1.82 -17.07 -5.25
CA ASN A 72 -2.30 -16.08 -4.27
C ASN A 72 -1.79 -14.65 -4.56
N SER A 73 -0.50 -14.51 -4.85
CA SER A 73 0.09 -13.21 -5.17
C SER A 73 -0.43 -12.67 -6.50
N LEU A 74 -0.63 -13.54 -7.49
CA LEU A 74 -1.18 -13.15 -8.80
C LEU A 74 -2.62 -12.66 -8.69
N GLU A 75 -3.44 -13.29 -7.83
CA GLU A 75 -4.81 -12.85 -7.54
C GLU A 75 -4.82 -11.43 -6.97
N VAL A 76 -3.99 -11.17 -5.95
CA VAL A 76 -3.83 -9.84 -5.33
C VAL A 76 -3.33 -8.81 -6.34
N ILE A 77 -2.28 -9.14 -7.11
CA ILE A 77 -1.72 -8.26 -8.15
C ILE A 77 -2.80 -7.89 -9.17
N ASN A 78 -3.56 -8.86 -9.66
CA ASN A 78 -4.59 -8.59 -10.67
C ASN A 78 -5.74 -7.77 -10.10
N ALA A 79 -6.21 -8.07 -8.89
CA ALA A 79 -7.23 -7.26 -8.22
C ALA A 79 -6.77 -5.81 -8.03
N PHE A 80 -5.51 -5.60 -7.60
CA PHE A 80 -4.95 -4.25 -7.46
C PHE A 80 -4.79 -3.54 -8.80
N ARG A 81 -4.37 -4.24 -9.85
CA ARG A 81 -4.31 -3.70 -11.22
C ARG A 81 -5.68 -3.26 -11.71
N THR A 82 -6.73 -4.02 -11.42
CA THR A 82 -8.11 -3.65 -11.74
C THR A 82 -8.55 -2.43 -10.94
N LEU A 83 -8.21 -2.35 -9.65
CA LEU A 83 -8.51 -1.18 -8.81
C LEU A 83 -7.81 0.08 -9.30
N ALA A 84 -6.50 0.00 -9.57
CA ALA A 84 -5.73 1.11 -10.12
C ALA A 84 -6.29 1.57 -11.47
N ALA A 85 -6.67 0.63 -12.34
CA ALA A 85 -7.28 0.98 -13.63
C ALA A 85 -8.65 1.66 -13.47
N HIS A 86 -9.45 1.23 -12.49
CA HIS A 86 -10.73 1.84 -12.16
C HIS A 86 -10.57 3.27 -11.64
N VAL A 87 -9.64 3.49 -10.69
CA VAL A 87 -9.41 4.79 -10.04
C VAL A 87 -8.73 5.78 -11.00
N PHE A 88 -7.62 5.39 -11.62
CA PHE A 88 -6.82 6.30 -12.44
C PHE A 88 -7.29 6.40 -13.89
N SER A 89 -8.34 5.67 -14.27
CA SER A 89 -8.84 5.57 -15.65
C SER A 89 -7.76 5.20 -16.69
N LYS A 90 -6.71 4.50 -16.25
CA LYS A 90 -5.56 4.08 -17.07
C LYS A 90 -5.11 2.69 -16.65
N PRO A 91 -4.86 1.76 -17.59
CA PRO A 91 -4.49 0.41 -17.24
C PRO A 91 -3.12 0.36 -16.54
N LEU A 92 -3.04 -0.38 -15.43
CA LEU A 92 -1.76 -0.84 -14.89
C LEU A 92 -1.34 -2.10 -15.64
N THR A 93 -0.53 -1.91 -16.69
CA THR A 93 0.00 -3.04 -17.48
C THR A 93 0.95 -3.87 -16.65
N MET A 94 1.09 -5.17 -16.94
CA MET A 94 2.03 -6.04 -16.25
C MET A 94 2.89 -6.79 -17.26
N ARG A 95 4.18 -6.89 -16.97
CA ARG A 95 5.13 -7.70 -17.74
C ARG A 95 5.99 -8.54 -16.81
N TYR A 96 6.50 -9.65 -17.32
CA TYR A 96 7.48 -10.49 -16.62
C TYR A 96 8.86 -10.24 -17.23
N ALA A 97 9.80 -9.74 -16.43
CA ALA A 97 11.16 -9.44 -16.87
C ALA A 97 12.18 -10.53 -16.52
N GLY A 98 11.75 -11.61 -15.85
CA GLY A 98 12.62 -12.71 -15.46
C GLY A 98 13.35 -12.43 -14.15
N ALA A 99 14.64 -12.74 -14.08
CA ALA A 99 15.39 -12.73 -12.81
C ALA A 99 15.68 -11.32 -12.26
N ASP A 100 15.81 -10.32 -13.14
CA ASP A 100 16.27 -8.98 -12.82
C ASP A 100 15.53 -7.88 -13.59
N ALA A 101 15.75 -6.63 -13.17
CA ALA A 101 15.06 -5.47 -13.71
C ALA A 101 15.51 -5.02 -15.11
N THR A 102 16.52 -5.63 -15.73
CA THR A 102 17.10 -5.13 -17.00
C THR A 102 16.09 -5.10 -18.14
N SER A 103 15.11 -6.02 -18.12
CA SER A 103 14.04 -6.11 -19.13
C SER A 103 12.78 -5.30 -18.79
N CYS A 104 12.82 -4.47 -17.73
CA CYS A 104 11.67 -3.66 -17.31
C CYS A 104 11.42 -2.43 -18.20
N GLY A 105 12.41 -2.02 -19.00
CA GLY A 105 12.38 -0.80 -19.80
C GLY A 105 12.40 0.48 -18.95
N SER A 106 12.56 1.63 -19.60
CA SER A 106 12.53 2.95 -18.96
C SER A 106 11.14 3.59 -19.09
N GLY A 107 10.73 4.37 -18.08
CA GLY A 107 9.44 5.08 -18.07
C GLY A 107 8.79 5.07 -16.69
N ARG A 108 7.46 5.15 -16.63
CA ARG A 108 6.68 4.96 -15.40
C ARG A 108 6.59 3.47 -15.09
N THR A 109 7.64 2.92 -14.50
CA THR A 109 7.72 1.49 -14.19
C THR A 109 7.86 1.29 -12.69
N VAL A 110 7.00 0.44 -12.13
CA VAL A 110 7.11 -0.08 -10.77
C VAL A 110 7.73 -1.47 -10.88
N ILE A 111 8.89 -1.68 -10.27
CA ILE A 111 9.51 -3.00 -10.21
C ILE A 111 8.89 -3.75 -9.02
N LEU A 112 8.34 -4.93 -9.27
CA LEU A 112 7.83 -5.83 -8.25
C LEU A 112 8.68 -7.10 -8.22
N ARG A 113 9.58 -7.18 -7.24
CA ARG A 113 10.39 -8.37 -6.98
C ARG A 113 9.65 -9.33 -6.06
N LEU A 114 9.39 -10.53 -6.55
CA LEU A 114 8.81 -11.63 -5.78
C LEU A 114 9.87 -12.63 -5.35
N TYR A 115 9.80 -13.09 -4.10
CA TYR A 115 10.71 -14.10 -3.54
C TYR A 115 10.00 -14.98 -2.49
N SER A 116 10.32 -16.27 -2.42
CA SER A 116 9.67 -17.19 -1.46
C SER A 116 10.59 -17.61 -0.32
N GLY A 117 11.91 -17.56 -0.51
CA GLY A 117 12.89 -18.02 0.48
C GLY A 117 13.53 -16.90 1.30
N HIS A 118 14.84 -17.00 1.47
CA HIS A 118 15.65 -15.95 2.10
C HIS A 118 15.62 -14.66 1.27
N PRO A 119 15.80 -13.50 1.90
CA PRO A 119 15.78 -12.23 1.18
C PRO A 119 16.87 -12.15 0.10
N PRO A 120 16.53 -11.85 -1.16
CA PRO A 120 17.48 -11.86 -2.26
C PRO A 120 18.29 -10.54 -2.33
N ASN A 121 19.04 -10.21 -1.28
CA ASN A 121 19.75 -8.92 -1.11
C ASN A 121 20.66 -8.55 -2.30
N ARG A 122 21.34 -9.54 -2.89
CA ARG A 122 22.16 -9.33 -4.09
C ARG A 122 21.31 -8.90 -5.30
N ALA A 123 20.16 -9.52 -5.49
CA ALA A 123 19.26 -9.19 -6.60
C ALA A 123 18.55 -7.85 -6.36
N LEU A 124 18.17 -7.55 -5.11
CA LEU A 124 17.70 -6.22 -4.70
C LEU A 124 18.75 -5.14 -5.05
N SER A 125 20.00 -5.34 -4.65
CA SER A 125 21.09 -4.40 -4.94
C SER A 125 21.33 -4.23 -6.44
N ALA A 126 21.21 -5.31 -7.22
CA ALA A 126 21.34 -5.26 -8.68
C ALA A 126 20.20 -4.46 -9.33
N ASP A 127 18.95 -4.65 -8.90
CA ASP A 127 17.82 -3.86 -9.39
C ASP A 127 18.01 -2.38 -9.08
N LEU A 128 18.37 -2.04 -7.84
CA LEU A 128 18.60 -0.65 -7.44
C LEU A 128 19.77 -0.02 -8.18
N GLY A 129 20.82 -0.80 -8.46
CA GLY A 129 21.93 -0.38 -9.31
C GLY A 129 21.49 -0.05 -10.74
N TRP A 130 20.67 -0.93 -11.33
CA TRP A 130 20.08 -0.69 -12.65
C TRP A 130 19.17 0.55 -12.64
N MET A 131 18.26 0.67 -11.66
CA MET A 131 17.38 1.84 -11.51
C MET A 131 18.18 3.13 -11.35
N ASN A 132 19.26 3.10 -10.57
CA ASN A 132 20.14 4.24 -10.40
C ASN A 132 20.77 4.69 -11.72
N GLY A 133 21.16 3.74 -12.59
CA GLY A 133 21.67 4.04 -13.92
C GLY A 133 20.61 4.66 -14.85
N ILE A 134 19.38 4.14 -14.82
CA ILE A 134 18.28 4.59 -15.69
C ILE A 134 17.74 5.95 -15.25
N TYR A 135 17.34 6.07 -13.98
CA TYR A 135 16.65 7.26 -13.46
C TYR A 135 17.60 8.31 -12.88
N GLN A 136 18.90 8.00 -12.73
CA GLN A 136 19.89 8.86 -12.09
C GLN A 136 19.44 9.25 -10.67
N LEU A 137 19.18 8.23 -9.85
CA LEU A 137 18.65 8.36 -8.49
C LEU A 137 19.63 8.97 -7.48
N GLY A 138 20.91 9.10 -7.88
CA GLY A 138 21.97 9.61 -7.03
C GLY A 138 22.36 8.65 -5.90
N LEU A 139 22.07 7.35 -6.05
CA LEU A 139 22.44 6.33 -5.06
C LEU A 139 23.98 6.17 -5.02
N PRO A 140 24.58 5.95 -3.83
CA PRO A 140 26.01 5.71 -3.72
C PRO A 140 26.44 4.51 -4.57
N PRO A 141 27.53 4.64 -5.36
CA PRO A 141 28.02 3.53 -6.16
C PRO A 141 28.47 2.38 -5.24
N LYS A 142 28.25 1.13 -5.69
CA LYS A 142 28.65 -0.10 -4.98
C LYS A 142 28.04 -0.28 -3.58
N ARG A 143 27.01 0.49 -3.22
CA ARG A 143 26.26 0.25 -1.99
C ARG A 143 25.46 -1.04 -2.10
N GLU A 144 25.57 -1.88 -1.09
CA GLU A 144 24.71 -3.05 -0.91
C GLU A 144 23.45 -2.66 -0.15
N TYR A 145 22.32 -3.18 -0.59
CA TYR A 145 21.01 -3.01 0.00
C TYR A 145 20.51 -4.35 0.49
N ALA A 146 19.94 -4.37 1.68
CA ALA A 146 19.42 -5.56 2.33
C ALA A 146 17.96 -5.37 2.72
N ALA A 147 17.21 -6.46 2.66
CA ALA A 147 15.85 -6.49 3.16
C ALA A 147 15.81 -6.32 4.68
N THR A 148 14.95 -5.41 5.15
CA THR A 148 14.70 -5.20 6.58
C THR A 148 13.34 -5.74 7.04
N SER A 149 12.47 -6.09 6.10
CA SER A 149 11.12 -6.62 6.32
C SER A 149 10.73 -7.60 5.21
N PRO A 150 9.72 -8.46 5.43
CA PRO A 150 9.25 -9.42 4.42
C PRO A 150 8.70 -8.73 3.16
N ALA A 151 8.23 -7.49 3.29
CA ALA A 151 7.86 -6.64 2.18
C ALA A 151 8.40 -5.22 2.39
N MET A 152 8.77 -4.55 1.30
CA MET A 152 9.23 -3.15 1.29
C MET A 152 8.88 -2.50 -0.04
N ALA A 153 8.43 -1.26 0.00
CA ALA A 153 8.31 -0.35 -1.12
C ALA A 153 9.23 0.86 -0.92
N GLN A 154 9.95 1.23 -1.97
CA GLN A 154 10.84 2.37 -1.97
C GLN A 154 10.70 3.13 -3.28
N THR A 155 10.18 4.35 -3.19
CA THR A 155 10.21 5.29 -4.31
C THR A 155 11.44 6.17 -4.23
N PHE A 156 12.19 6.20 -5.32
CA PHE A 156 13.38 7.01 -5.46
C PHE A 156 13.16 8.09 -6.50
N PHE A 157 13.65 9.29 -6.21
CA PHE A 157 13.63 10.43 -7.12
C PHE A 157 15.02 10.59 -7.75
N GLY A 158 15.06 10.82 -9.05
CA GLY A 158 16.28 10.96 -9.82
C GLY A 158 16.20 12.09 -10.84
N ARG A 159 17.34 12.44 -11.42
CA ARG A 159 17.43 13.52 -12.42
C ARG A 159 16.68 13.21 -13.72
N ARG A 160 16.39 11.93 -13.99
CA ARG A 160 15.65 11.46 -15.17
C ARG A 160 14.26 10.92 -14.85
N GLY A 161 13.72 11.31 -13.69
CA GLY A 161 12.43 10.87 -13.19
C GLY A 161 12.56 10.00 -11.96
N GLN A 162 11.45 9.35 -11.59
CA GLN A 162 11.37 8.51 -10.40
C GLN A 162 11.25 7.03 -10.76
N GLY A 163 11.61 6.18 -9.80
CA GLY A 163 11.39 4.75 -9.90
C GLY A 163 10.97 4.18 -8.55
N THR A 164 9.98 3.29 -8.57
CA THR A 164 9.54 2.55 -7.39
C THR A 164 10.04 1.10 -7.47
N HIS A 165 10.72 0.66 -6.42
CA HIS A 165 11.06 -0.75 -6.21
C HIS A 165 10.19 -1.29 -5.08
N ILE A 166 9.45 -2.34 -5.38
CA ILE A 166 8.69 -3.12 -4.43
C ILE A 166 9.33 -4.50 -4.35
N MET A 167 9.59 -5.00 -3.16
CA MET A 167 10.05 -6.37 -2.93
C MET A 167 9.13 -7.03 -1.92
N VAL A 168 8.52 -8.16 -2.27
CA VAL A 168 7.53 -8.83 -1.42
C VAL A 168 7.79 -10.32 -1.34
N LYS A 169 7.77 -10.83 -0.11
CA LYS A 169 7.80 -12.26 0.15
C LYS A 169 6.48 -12.89 -0.28
N GLN A 170 6.55 -14.02 -0.98
CA GLN A 170 5.38 -14.79 -1.38
C GLN A 170 5.45 -16.21 -0.82
N PRO A 171 4.35 -16.97 -0.85
CA PRO A 171 4.35 -18.34 -0.38
C PRO A 171 5.20 -19.26 -1.24
N ARG A 172 5.91 -20.19 -0.59
CA ARG A 172 6.67 -21.26 -1.26
C ARG A 172 5.81 -22.48 -1.61
N VAL A 173 4.79 -22.75 -0.80
CA VAL A 173 3.92 -23.93 -0.91
C VAL A 173 2.64 -23.60 -1.66
N ALA A 174 2.16 -24.53 -2.49
CA ALA A 174 1.00 -24.31 -3.34
C ALA A 174 -0.33 -24.14 -2.56
N THR A 175 -0.46 -24.81 -1.42
CA THR A 175 -1.66 -24.76 -0.58
C THR A 175 -1.38 -23.97 0.68
N LEU A 176 -2.22 -22.97 0.96
CA LEU A 176 -2.09 -22.07 2.11
C LEU A 176 -3.23 -22.30 3.08
N GLY A 177 -2.92 -22.24 4.37
CA GLY A 177 -3.93 -22.02 5.40
C GLY A 177 -4.42 -20.57 5.38
N THR A 178 -5.45 -20.30 6.18
CA THR A 178 -6.06 -18.96 6.28
C THR A 178 -5.05 -17.91 6.76
N LEU A 179 -4.24 -18.25 7.76
CA LEU A 179 -3.23 -17.35 8.33
C LEU A 179 -2.20 -16.93 7.27
N GLU A 180 -1.61 -17.91 6.59
CA GLU A 180 -0.58 -17.69 5.58
C GLU A 180 -1.16 -16.87 4.41
N ARG A 181 -2.37 -17.21 3.96
CA ARG A 181 -3.08 -16.45 2.92
C ARG A 181 -3.26 -14.99 3.32
N SER A 182 -3.82 -14.72 4.50
CA SER A 182 -4.03 -13.36 5.00
C SER A 182 -2.72 -12.59 5.13
N PHE A 183 -1.66 -13.23 5.63
CA PHE A 183 -0.35 -12.61 5.79
C PHE A 183 0.25 -12.18 4.45
N TYR A 184 0.34 -13.08 3.47
CA TYR A 184 0.94 -12.78 2.17
C TYR A 184 0.11 -11.78 1.36
N THR A 185 -1.21 -11.81 1.50
CA THR A 185 -2.08 -10.78 0.92
C THR A 185 -1.85 -9.43 1.58
N SER A 186 -1.83 -9.38 2.91
CA SER A 186 -1.66 -8.15 3.69
C SER A 186 -0.40 -7.37 3.30
N ILE A 187 0.76 -8.05 3.31
CA ILE A 187 2.03 -7.39 2.99
C ILE A 187 2.09 -6.93 1.53
N LEU A 188 1.54 -7.70 0.59
CA LEU A 188 1.55 -7.33 -0.83
C LEU A 188 0.62 -6.15 -1.13
N VAL A 189 -0.57 -6.14 -0.51
CA VAL A 189 -1.54 -5.05 -0.64
C VAL A 189 -0.96 -3.75 -0.07
N GLU A 190 -0.29 -3.81 1.07
CA GLU A 190 0.35 -2.65 1.71
C GLU A 190 1.33 -1.97 0.76
N GLU A 191 2.31 -2.71 0.25
CA GLU A 191 3.37 -2.13 -0.57
C GLU A 191 2.85 -1.58 -1.90
N LEU A 192 1.87 -2.25 -2.50
CA LEU A 192 1.21 -1.76 -3.71
C LEU A 192 0.46 -0.46 -3.41
N PHE A 193 -0.29 -0.40 -2.31
CA PHE A 193 -1.06 0.79 -1.94
C PHE A 193 -0.15 1.98 -1.59
N GLN A 194 0.85 1.79 -0.74
CA GLN A 194 1.83 2.83 -0.40
C GLN A 194 2.52 3.36 -1.65
N SER A 195 2.92 2.47 -2.57
CA SER A 195 3.60 2.87 -3.81
C SER A 195 2.73 3.78 -4.68
N PHE A 196 1.44 3.47 -4.83
CA PHE A 196 0.52 4.20 -5.72
C PHE A 196 -0.09 5.45 -5.10
N THR A 197 -0.02 5.60 -3.78
CA THR A 197 -0.59 6.76 -3.08
C THR A 197 0.45 7.64 -2.40
N PHE A 198 1.68 7.16 -2.24
CA PHE A 198 2.71 7.76 -1.38
C PHE A 198 2.28 7.94 0.08
N GLY A 199 1.28 7.19 0.52
CA GLY A 199 0.88 7.17 1.92
C GLY A 199 1.98 6.59 2.79
N MET A 200 2.22 7.22 3.94
CA MET A 200 3.13 6.72 4.97
C MET A 200 2.38 6.01 6.08
N ASP A 201 3.11 5.16 6.81
CA ASP A 201 2.59 4.49 8.00
C ASP A 201 2.13 5.50 9.05
N ILE A 202 0.96 5.22 9.64
CA ILE A 202 0.32 6.04 10.65
C ILE A 202 0.25 5.24 11.94
N LEU A 203 1.04 5.65 12.94
CA LEU A 203 1.04 4.97 14.22
C LEU A 203 -0.29 5.15 14.96
N LEU A 204 -0.91 4.03 15.31
CA LEU A 204 -2.12 3.95 16.12
C LEU A 204 -1.76 3.39 17.51
N PHE A 205 -1.67 4.29 18.50
CA PHE A 205 -1.34 3.90 19.88
C PHE A 205 -2.55 3.41 20.68
N ASP A 206 -3.76 3.80 20.29
CA ASP A 206 -4.98 3.29 20.90
C ASP A 206 -5.31 1.89 20.37
N ARG A 207 -5.06 0.89 21.21
CA ARG A 207 -5.36 -0.52 20.88
C ARG A 207 -6.85 -0.84 20.85
N ALA A 208 -7.70 -0.03 21.46
CA ALA A 208 -9.15 -0.22 21.42
C ALA A 208 -9.78 0.37 20.15
N ALA A 209 -9.12 1.36 19.52
CA ALA A 209 -9.57 1.94 18.26
C ALA A 209 -9.56 0.89 17.13
N ARG A 210 -10.58 0.95 16.26
CA ARG A 210 -10.58 0.22 14.99
C ARG A 210 -9.68 0.92 14.00
N PHE A 211 -9.07 0.14 13.11
CA PHE A 211 -8.40 0.72 11.97
C PHE A 211 -9.43 1.33 11.01
N GLN A 212 -8.97 2.34 10.29
CA GLN A 212 -9.66 2.99 9.19
C GLN A 212 -8.87 2.82 7.89
N SER A 213 -7.55 2.56 7.99
CA SER A 213 -6.61 2.42 6.87
C SER A 213 -5.66 1.25 7.08
N LYS A 214 -5.26 0.63 5.97
CA LYS A 214 -4.18 -0.37 5.89
C LYS A 214 -2.84 0.18 6.41
N LEU A 215 -2.60 1.49 6.29
CA LEU A 215 -1.37 2.15 6.75
C LEU A 215 -1.37 2.43 8.25
N GLN A 216 -2.48 2.16 8.95
CA GLN A 216 -2.46 2.27 10.39
C GLN A 216 -1.80 1.04 11.02
N GLU A 217 -0.80 1.30 11.85
CA GLU A 217 -0.05 0.27 12.55
C GLU A 217 -0.10 0.48 14.07
N THR A 218 -0.45 -0.57 14.81
CA THR A 218 -0.16 -0.66 16.24
C THR A 218 1.28 -1.15 16.41
N PRO A 219 2.20 -0.35 16.96
CA PRO A 219 3.63 -0.70 16.98
C PRO A 219 3.88 -1.96 17.83
N LEU A 220 4.49 -2.97 17.21
CA LEU A 220 4.92 -4.23 17.85
C LEU A 220 6.41 -4.49 17.59
N ASN A 221 7.10 -5.09 18.56
CA ASN A 221 8.48 -5.52 18.35
C ASN A 221 8.53 -6.94 17.77
N LEU A 222 8.69 -7.04 16.44
CA LEU A 222 8.75 -8.31 15.72
C LEU A 222 10.18 -8.77 15.39
N GLN A 223 11.22 -8.02 15.79
CA GLN A 223 12.60 -8.22 15.33
C GLN A 223 13.18 -9.61 15.64
N ARG A 224 12.67 -10.28 16.67
CA ARG A 224 13.16 -11.59 17.12
C ARG A 224 12.37 -12.77 16.54
N LEU A 225 11.32 -12.50 15.78
CA LEU A 225 10.46 -13.54 15.21
C LEU A 225 10.85 -13.80 13.75
N PRO A 226 11.09 -15.07 13.36
CA PRO A 226 11.32 -15.41 11.96
C PRO A 226 10.10 -15.04 11.10
N TRP A 227 10.30 -14.40 9.95
CA TRP A 227 9.20 -13.93 9.08
C TRP A 227 8.25 -15.03 8.61
N GLU A 228 8.73 -16.28 8.53
CA GLU A 228 7.92 -17.45 8.15
C GLU A 228 7.23 -18.12 9.34
N SER A 229 7.50 -17.68 10.57
CA SER A 229 6.85 -18.25 11.74
C SER A 229 5.39 -17.81 11.83
N ARG A 230 4.51 -18.71 12.26
CA ARG A 230 3.10 -18.38 12.51
C ARG A 230 2.94 -17.25 13.52
N ASP A 231 3.85 -17.15 14.50
CA ASP A 231 3.83 -16.09 15.52
C ASP A 231 4.12 -14.73 14.90
N PHE A 232 5.08 -14.62 13.98
CA PHE A 232 5.31 -13.40 13.21
C PHE A 232 4.07 -13.02 12.39
N MET A 233 3.50 -13.98 11.67
CA MET A 233 2.34 -13.74 10.80
C MET A 233 1.11 -13.27 11.59
N ARG A 234 0.82 -13.90 12.73
CA ARG A 234 -0.29 -13.48 13.61
C ARG A 234 -0.04 -12.08 14.15
N ALA A 235 1.16 -11.82 14.69
CA ALA A 235 1.48 -10.54 15.27
C ALA A 235 1.40 -9.39 14.25
N LEU A 236 1.88 -9.61 13.01
CA LEU A 236 1.75 -8.63 11.93
C LEU A 236 0.27 -8.36 11.58
N LEU A 237 -0.55 -9.40 11.43
CA LEU A 237 -1.98 -9.24 11.12
C LEU A 237 -2.80 -8.65 12.28
N GLN A 238 -2.21 -8.55 13.47
CA GLN A 238 -2.76 -7.83 14.60
C GLN A 238 -2.26 -6.38 14.68
N SER A 239 -1.09 -6.08 14.10
CA SER A 239 -0.55 -4.72 14.07
C SER A 239 -1.22 -3.85 13.01
N ASN A 240 -1.65 -4.42 11.88
CA ASN A 240 -2.35 -3.69 10.82
C ASN A 240 -3.46 -4.52 10.14
N PRO A 241 -4.39 -3.89 9.39
CA PRO A 241 -5.42 -4.60 8.63
C PRO A 241 -4.84 -5.57 7.58
N GLY A 242 -5.59 -6.62 7.24
CA GLY A 242 -5.19 -7.60 6.23
C GLY A 242 -5.39 -7.15 4.77
N GLY A 243 -6.05 -6.02 4.53
CA GLY A 243 -6.37 -5.49 3.21
C GLY A 243 -6.76 -4.01 3.27
N LEU A 244 -7.18 -3.45 2.13
CA LEU A 244 -7.57 -2.05 2.00
C LEU A 244 -8.91 -1.78 2.68
N CYS A 245 -8.92 -0.75 3.49
CA CYS A 245 -10.09 -0.23 4.17
C CYS A 245 -10.72 0.91 3.35
N ILE A 246 -11.90 1.36 3.76
CA ILE A 246 -12.63 2.40 3.04
C ILE A 246 -11.86 3.72 2.92
N PHE A 247 -11.06 4.09 3.95
CA PHE A 247 -10.19 5.25 3.86
C PHE A 247 -9.13 5.09 2.77
N ASP A 248 -8.57 3.90 2.58
CA ASP A 248 -7.52 3.67 1.58
C ASP A 248 -8.08 3.87 0.17
N VAL A 249 -9.28 3.34 -0.10
CA VAL A 249 -9.96 3.52 -1.38
C VAL A 249 -10.38 4.98 -1.59
N PHE A 250 -10.84 5.65 -0.53
CA PHE A 250 -11.07 7.10 -0.54
C PHE A 250 -9.80 7.86 -0.94
N MET A 251 -8.65 7.52 -0.35
CA MET A 251 -7.38 8.16 -0.65
C MET A 251 -6.89 7.86 -2.07
N MET A 252 -7.12 6.65 -2.59
CA MET A 252 -6.82 6.35 -4.01
C MET A 252 -7.56 7.30 -4.96
N HIS A 253 -8.85 7.54 -4.73
CA HIS A 253 -9.62 8.51 -5.52
C HIS A 253 -9.10 9.94 -5.31
N ALA A 254 -8.76 10.31 -4.08
CA ALA A 254 -8.23 11.65 -3.79
C ALA A 254 -6.91 11.92 -4.51
N VAL A 255 -5.95 10.99 -4.48
CA VAL A 255 -4.65 11.16 -5.16
C VAL A 255 -4.79 11.18 -6.68
N ALA A 256 -5.79 10.49 -7.23
CA ALA A 256 -6.02 10.45 -8.67
C ALA A 256 -6.58 11.78 -9.21
N GLU A 257 -7.33 12.51 -8.41
CA GLU A 257 -8.14 13.65 -8.86
C GLU A 257 -7.66 15.01 -8.34
N ALA A 258 -6.94 15.05 -7.21
CA ALA A 258 -6.53 16.29 -6.59
C ALA A 258 -5.76 17.19 -7.58
N PRO A 259 -6.17 18.46 -7.76
CA PRO A 259 -5.53 19.39 -8.68
C PRO A 259 -4.33 20.07 -8.00
N VAL A 260 -3.46 19.28 -7.38
CA VAL A 260 -2.24 19.73 -6.71
C VAL A 260 -1.01 19.25 -7.47
N ASP A 261 0.07 20.02 -7.37
CA ASP A 261 1.36 19.62 -7.91
C ASP A 261 1.97 18.51 -7.04
N GLN A 262 1.81 18.61 -5.72
CA GLN A 262 2.28 17.60 -4.79
C GLN A 262 1.24 17.20 -3.74
N THR A 263 1.15 15.90 -3.44
CA THR A 263 0.21 15.38 -2.42
C THR A 263 0.67 15.66 -0.99
N ILE A 264 1.88 16.19 -0.80
CA ILE A 264 2.41 16.65 0.49
C ILE A 264 2.10 18.12 0.79
N GLU A 265 1.51 18.87 -0.15
CA GLU A 265 1.20 20.28 0.04
C GLU A 265 -0.14 20.46 0.78
N PRO A 266 -0.32 21.55 1.56
CA PRO A 266 -1.56 21.82 2.29
C PRO A 266 -2.82 21.78 1.41
N GLY A 267 -2.70 22.21 0.14
CA GLY A 267 -3.81 22.20 -0.81
C GLY A 267 -4.39 20.80 -1.07
N PHE A 268 -3.62 19.72 -0.83
CA PHE A 268 -4.13 18.36 -0.94
C PHE A 268 -5.15 18.06 0.16
N ILE A 269 -4.88 18.50 1.38
CA ILE A 269 -5.78 18.35 2.53
C ILE A 269 -7.04 19.22 2.33
N ASP A 270 -6.89 20.43 1.80
CA ASP A 270 -8.03 21.31 1.48
C ASP A 270 -8.93 20.70 0.40
N TYR A 271 -8.34 20.01 -0.59
CA TYR A 271 -9.10 19.25 -1.59
C TYR A 271 -9.87 18.10 -0.96
N ILE A 272 -9.22 17.30 -0.11
CA ILE A 272 -9.86 16.17 0.59
C ILE A 272 -11.03 16.64 1.44
N ASP A 273 -10.83 17.72 2.20
CA ASP A 273 -11.90 18.26 3.04
C ASP A 273 -13.06 18.73 2.16
N ARG A 274 -12.81 19.53 1.11
CA ARG A 274 -13.87 20.05 0.23
C ARG A 274 -14.64 18.94 -0.50
N GLU A 275 -13.95 17.97 -1.10
CA GLU A 275 -14.54 16.92 -1.94
C GLU A 275 -14.96 15.66 -1.15
N TYR A 276 -14.91 15.72 0.18
CA TYR A 276 -15.14 14.59 1.07
C TYR A 276 -16.35 13.71 0.70
N ASP A 277 -17.52 14.32 0.53
CA ASP A 277 -18.76 13.57 0.29
C ASP A 277 -18.70 12.80 -1.04
N GLN A 278 -18.15 13.42 -2.09
CA GLN A 278 -17.99 12.78 -3.41
C GLN A 278 -16.97 11.65 -3.37
N LEU A 279 -15.84 11.87 -2.70
CA LEU A 279 -14.81 10.86 -2.50
C LEU A 279 -15.35 9.66 -1.69
N LEU A 280 -16.14 9.90 -0.64
CA LEU A 280 -16.74 8.85 0.18
C LEU A 280 -17.78 8.02 -0.58
N VAL A 281 -18.61 8.66 -1.42
CA VAL A 281 -19.58 7.95 -2.28
C VAL A 281 -18.84 6.99 -3.21
N ARG A 282 -17.83 7.48 -3.94
CA ARG A 282 -17.04 6.65 -4.85
C ARG A 282 -16.30 5.53 -4.13
N ALA A 283 -15.69 5.84 -2.99
CA ALA A 283 -15.04 4.82 -2.17
C ALA A 283 -16.04 3.74 -1.74
N THR A 284 -17.24 4.12 -1.31
CA THR A 284 -18.30 3.17 -0.92
C THR A 284 -18.77 2.31 -2.09
N GLU A 285 -18.89 2.88 -3.29
CA GLU A 285 -19.23 2.13 -4.51
C GLU A 285 -18.12 1.14 -4.88
N THR A 286 -16.87 1.58 -4.88
CA THR A 286 -15.71 0.72 -5.11
C THR A 286 -15.64 -0.39 -4.05
N MET A 287 -15.90 -0.10 -2.77
CA MET A 287 -15.87 -1.10 -1.69
C MET A 287 -16.92 -2.22 -1.85
N ARG A 288 -17.98 -1.99 -2.64
CA ARG A 288 -19.05 -2.96 -2.91
C ARG A 288 -18.80 -3.79 -4.17
N ASP A 289 -17.82 -3.43 -4.99
CA ASP A 289 -17.53 -4.12 -6.24
C ASP A 289 -16.74 -5.41 -5.97
N ALA A 290 -17.34 -6.54 -6.35
CA ALA A 290 -16.78 -7.88 -6.12
C ALA A 290 -15.41 -8.10 -6.79
N ARG A 291 -15.07 -7.32 -7.82
CA ARG A 291 -13.76 -7.42 -8.51
C ARG A 291 -12.59 -7.07 -7.58
N PHE A 292 -12.84 -6.26 -6.55
CA PHE A 292 -11.80 -5.82 -5.62
C PHE A 292 -11.78 -6.63 -4.32
N ALA A 293 -12.76 -7.51 -4.09
CA ALA A 293 -12.88 -8.30 -2.88
C ALA A 293 -11.58 -9.00 -2.39
N PRO A 294 -10.68 -9.51 -3.28
CA PRO A 294 -9.43 -10.13 -2.83
C PRO A 294 -8.45 -9.21 -2.09
N ILE A 295 -8.61 -7.89 -2.21
CA ILE A 295 -7.70 -6.89 -1.62
C ILE A 295 -8.41 -5.94 -0.64
N LEU A 296 -9.72 -6.05 -0.48
CA LEU A 296 -10.50 -5.21 0.41
C LEU A 296 -10.75 -5.88 1.76
N MET A 297 -10.78 -5.09 2.82
CA MET A 297 -11.18 -5.49 4.17
C MET A 297 -12.22 -4.51 4.71
N PRO A 298 -13.51 -4.67 4.37
CA PRO A 298 -14.55 -3.68 4.66
C PRO A 298 -14.74 -3.37 6.15
N ASP A 299 -14.48 -4.33 7.02
CA ASP A 299 -14.62 -4.17 8.46
C ASP A 299 -13.37 -3.56 9.12
N CYS A 300 -12.23 -3.56 8.41
CA CYS A 300 -10.93 -3.02 8.84
C CYS A 300 -10.57 -3.43 10.28
N ARG A 301 -10.87 -4.68 10.64
CA ARG A 301 -10.65 -5.19 12.00
C ARG A 301 -9.27 -5.85 12.11
N ARG A 302 -8.75 -5.87 13.33
CA ARG A 302 -7.62 -6.73 13.69
C ARG A 302 -7.98 -8.19 13.40
N ALA A 303 -7.01 -8.97 12.98
CA ALA A 303 -7.18 -10.43 12.98
C ALA A 303 -7.51 -10.90 14.41
N PRO A 304 -8.43 -11.87 14.57
CA PRO A 304 -8.68 -12.47 15.87
C PRO A 304 -7.41 -13.14 16.42
N ASP A 305 -7.27 -13.15 17.75
CA ASP A 305 -6.18 -13.82 18.48
C ASP A 305 -6.10 -15.34 18.20
#